data_AF-A0A0W7WJ36-F1
#
_entry.id   AF-A0A0W7WJ36-F1
#
_cell.length_a   1.000
_cell.length_b   1.000
_cell.length_c   1.000
_cell.angle_alpha   90.00
_cell.angle_beta   90.00
_cell.angle_gamma   90.00
#
_symmetry.space_group_name_H-M   'P 1'
#
loop_
_entity.id
_entity.type
_entity.pdbx_description
1 polymer ?
#
loop_
_entity_poly.entity_id
_entity_poly.type
_entity_poly.pdbx_seq_one_letter_code
_entity_poly.pdbx_strand_id
1 'polypeptide(L)'
;MAPPVLIAFGMTFVGGPLLCALLLRLPHGVRTLGALAVAMALTMAAALALQGRSAAGSLAMLWLAWVLAIAMVAMALRRRASGPRLHRWVTIVALMATTLPWFGLATARMMV
;
A
#
# COMPACT_ATOMS: atom_id res chain seq x y z
N MET A 1 7.78 9.59 -24.14
CA MET A 1 7.70 8.72 -22.96
C MET A 1 6.71 7.61 -23.27
N ALA A 2 7.10 6.34 -23.16
CA ALA A 2 6.21 5.23 -23.52
C ALA A 2 4.98 5.22 -22.57
N PRO A 3 3.75 5.13 -23.09
CA PRO A 3 2.52 5.14 -22.29
C PRO A 3 2.51 4.18 -21.07
N PRO A 4 3.07 2.96 -21.11
CA PRO A 4 3.08 2.07 -19.94
C PRO A 4 3.94 2.57 -18.77
N VAL A 5 5.00 3.34 -19.03
CA VAL A 5 5.90 3.88 -17.98
C VAL A 5 5.17 4.96 -17.18
N LEU A 6 4.39 5.81 -17.86
CA LEU A 6 3.58 6.84 -17.22
C LEU A 6 2.46 6.23 -16.36
N ILE A 7 1.85 5.13 -16.81
CA ILE A 7 0.82 4.41 -16.04
C ILE A 7 1.43 3.81 -14.76
N ALA A 8 2.58 3.12 -14.88
CA ALA A 8 3.28 2.56 -13.72
C ALA A 8 3.71 3.67 -12.76
N PHE A 9 4.25 4.78 -13.27
CA PHE A 9 4.61 5.95 -12.46
C PHE A 9 3.40 6.51 -11.71
N GLY A 10 2.27 6.72 -12.42
CA GLY A 10 1.03 7.22 -11.81
C GLY A 10 0.48 6.27 -10.74
N MET A 11 0.42 4.97 -11.00
CA MET A 11 -0.06 3.98 -10.02
C MET A 11 0.84 3.95 -8.77
N THR A 12 2.15 4.01 -8.96
CA THR A 12 3.13 3.95 -7.87
C THR A 12 3.16 5.21 -7.03
N PHE A 13 3.31 6.37 -7.65
CA PHE A 13 3.57 7.64 -6.96
C PHE A 13 2.30 8.44 -6.66
N VAL A 14 1.19 8.14 -7.31
CA VAL A 14 -0.10 8.83 -7.09
C VAL A 14 -1.15 7.87 -6.53
N GLY A 15 -1.32 6.70 -7.16
CA GLY A 15 -2.33 5.73 -6.75
C GLY A 15 -2.16 5.22 -5.32
N GLY A 16 -0.95 4.80 -4.95
CA GLY A 16 -0.64 4.27 -3.61
C GLY A 16 -0.88 5.29 -2.49
N PRO A 17 -0.28 6.49 -2.58
CA PRO A 17 -0.50 7.55 -1.61
C PRO A 17 -1.96 8.00 -1.52
N LEU A 18 -2.67 8.15 -2.63
CA LEU A 18 -4.08 8.56 -2.62
C LEU A 18 -4.97 7.51 -1.95
N LEU A 19 -4.77 6.23 -2.28
CA LEU A 19 -5.51 5.14 -1.68
C LEU A 19 -5.24 5.06 -0.17
N CYS A 20 -3.97 5.14 0.24
CA CYS A 20 -3.61 5.18 1.65
C CYS A 20 -4.21 6.39 2.37
N ALA A 21 -4.15 7.58 1.78
CA ALA A 21 -4.77 8.79 2.32
C ALA A 21 -6.28 8.63 2.51
N LEU A 22 -6.97 8.01 1.54
CA LEU A 22 -8.40 7.72 1.62
C LEU A 22 -8.71 6.73 2.75
N LEU A 23 -7.94 5.65 2.86
CA LEU A 23 -8.10 4.64 3.92
C LEU A 23 -7.85 5.24 5.31
N LEU A 24 -6.91 6.18 5.43
CA LEU A 24 -6.60 6.86 6.69
C LEU A 24 -7.67 7.84 7.18
N ARG A 25 -8.65 8.18 6.32
CA ARG A 25 -9.85 8.95 6.69
C ARG A 25 -10.93 8.09 7.34
N LEU A 26 -10.84 6.76 7.23
CA LEU A 26 -11.79 5.86 7.88
C LEU A 26 -11.71 5.99 9.41
N PRO A 27 -12.80 5.65 10.13
CA PRO A 27 -12.79 5.64 11.58
C PRO A 27 -11.69 4.71 12.10
N HIS A 28 -10.89 5.17 13.05
CA HIS A 28 -9.80 4.40 13.66
C HIS A 28 -10.38 3.36 14.63
N GLY A 29 -11.19 2.42 14.16
CA GLY A 29 -11.89 1.35 14.89
C GLY A 29 -11.14 0.00 14.85
N VAL A 30 -11.37 -0.88 15.84
CA VAL A 30 -10.86 -2.28 15.79
C VAL A 30 -11.51 -3.03 14.63
N ARG A 31 -12.79 -2.74 14.35
CA ARG A 31 -13.51 -3.25 13.19
C ARG A 31 -12.83 -2.85 11.87
N THR A 32 -12.43 -1.59 11.73
CA THR A 32 -11.72 -1.11 10.54
C THR A 32 -10.39 -1.82 10.35
N LEU A 33 -9.62 -2.02 11.43
CA LEU A 33 -8.37 -2.80 11.38
C LEU A 33 -8.63 -4.26 10.96
N GLY A 34 -9.64 -4.90 11.54
CA GLY A 34 -10.04 -6.27 11.16
C GLY A 34 -10.46 -6.36 9.70
N ALA A 35 -11.25 -5.41 9.21
CA ALA A 35 -11.66 -5.36 7.81
C ALA A 35 -10.48 -5.17 6.86
N LEU A 36 -9.51 -4.32 7.21
CA LEU A 36 -8.27 -4.16 6.45
C LEU A 36 -7.40 -5.42 6.47
N ALA A 37 -7.34 -6.12 7.60
CA ALA A 37 -6.60 -7.39 7.70
C ALA A 37 -7.20 -8.45 6.78
N VAL A 38 -8.52 -8.58 6.79
CA VAL A 38 -9.25 -9.49 5.88
C VAL A 38 -9.03 -9.07 4.43
N ALA A 39 -9.20 -7.79 4.09
CA ALA A 39 -9.00 -7.30 2.72
C ALA A 39 -7.56 -7.56 2.24
N MET A 40 -6.55 -7.27 3.08
CA MET A 40 -5.15 -7.55 2.80
C MET A 40 -4.93 -9.05 2.52
N ALA A 41 -5.44 -9.93 3.39
CA ALA A 41 -5.30 -11.37 3.23
C ALA A 41 -5.97 -11.88 1.94
N LEU A 42 -7.17 -11.38 1.62
CA LEU A 42 -7.87 -11.72 0.38
C LEU A 42 -7.11 -11.25 -0.85
N THR A 43 -6.59 -10.03 -0.85
CA THR A 43 -5.78 -9.52 -1.97
C THR A 43 -4.48 -10.30 -2.13
N MET A 44 -3.83 -10.72 -1.04
CA MET A 44 -2.64 -11.56 -1.10
C MET A 44 -2.97 -12.95 -1.66
N ALA A 45 -4.05 -13.59 -1.19
CA ALA A 45 -4.51 -14.87 -1.71
C ALA A 45 -4.84 -14.80 -3.21
N ALA A 46 -5.50 -13.71 -3.65
CA ALA A 46 -5.77 -13.45 -5.05
C ALA A 46 -4.47 -13.26 -5.86
N ALA A 47 -3.46 -12.58 -5.31
CA ALA A 47 -2.16 -12.41 -5.96
C ALA A 47 -1.50 -13.76 -6.24
N LEU A 48 -1.52 -14.68 -5.26
CA LEU A 48 -0.97 -16.03 -5.39
C LEU A 48 -1.76 -16.86 -6.41
N ALA A 49 -3.09 -16.80 -6.37
CA ALA A 49 -3.96 -17.50 -7.33
C ALA A 49 -3.76 -17.03 -8.78
N LEU A 50 -3.38 -15.76 -8.97
CA LEU A 50 -3.12 -15.16 -10.28
C LEU A 50 -1.70 -15.38 -10.80
N GLN A 51 -0.76 -15.83 -9.96
CA GLN A 51 0.67 -15.89 -10.30
C GLN A 51 0.96 -16.74 -11.56
N GLY A 52 0.21 -17.82 -11.78
CA GLY A 52 0.32 -18.67 -12.98
C GLY A 52 -0.57 -18.27 -14.17
N ARG A 53 -1.48 -17.29 -13.99
CA ARG A 53 -2.47 -16.89 -15.01
C ARG A 53 -2.20 -15.51 -15.60
N SER A 54 -1.76 -14.57 -14.77
CA SER A 54 -1.49 -13.19 -15.16
C SER A 54 -0.47 -12.58 -14.22
N ALA A 55 0.77 -12.44 -14.68
CA ALA A 55 1.83 -11.78 -13.92
C ALA A 55 1.44 -10.35 -13.55
N ALA A 56 0.80 -9.61 -14.46
CA ALA A 56 0.33 -8.25 -14.22
C ALA A 56 -0.78 -8.19 -13.16
N GLY A 57 -1.75 -9.12 -13.20
CA GLY A 57 -2.82 -9.19 -12.21
C GLY A 57 -2.32 -9.60 -10.82
N SER A 58 -1.39 -10.57 -10.78
CA SER A 58 -0.70 -10.98 -9.54
C SER A 58 0.05 -9.81 -8.91
N LEU A 59 0.83 -9.07 -9.71
CA LEU A 59 1.59 -7.90 -9.26
C LEU A 59 0.66 -6.77 -8.76
N ALA A 60 -0.44 -6.52 -9.46
CA ALA A 60 -1.43 -5.51 -9.05
C ALA A 60 -2.09 -5.86 -7.70
N MET A 61 -2.43 -7.13 -7.49
CA MET A 61 -3.00 -7.60 -6.23
C MET A 61 -1.98 -7.57 -5.08
N LEU A 62 -0.72 -7.92 -5.36
CA LEU A 62 0.37 -7.81 -4.40
C LEU A 62 0.63 -6.35 -3.99
N TRP A 63 0.61 -5.44 -4.96
CA TRP A 63 0.69 -4.00 -4.72
C TRP A 63 -0.46 -3.51 -3.84
N LEU A 64 -1.69 -3.92 -4.13
CA LEU A 64 -2.86 -3.54 -3.34
C LEU A 64 -2.75 -4.06 -1.90
N ALA A 65 -2.33 -5.32 -1.73
CA ALA A 65 -2.11 -5.92 -0.42
C ALA A 65 -1.08 -5.10 0.41
N TRP A 66 -0.01 -4.65 -0.23
CA TRP A 66 0.99 -3.78 0.40
C TRP A 66 0.39 -2.45 0.88
N VAL A 67 -0.37 -1.76 0.03
CA VAL A 67 -0.99 -0.47 0.40
C VAL A 67 -1.96 -0.65 1.58
N LEU A 68 -2.74 -1.74 1.58
CA LEU A 68 -3.64 -2.08 2.68
C LEU A 68 -2.87 -2.35 3.98
N ALA A 69 -1.75 -3.08 3.91
CA ALA A 69 -0.88 -3.35 5.04
C ALA A 69 -0.34 -2.05 5.67
N ILE A 70 0.20 -1.15 4.83
CA ILE A 70 0.72 0.15 5.28
C ILE A 70 -0.38 0.99 5.93
N ALA A 71 -1.56 1.06 5.32
CA ALA A 71 -2.70 1.79 5.88
C ALA A 71 -3.11 1.22 7.25
N MET A 72 -3.15 -0.10 7.38
CA MET A 72 -3.49 -0.79 8.63
C MET A 72 -2.46 -0.52 9.73
N VAL A 73 -1.16 -0.60 9.42
CA VAL A 73 -0.07 -0.27 10.35
C VAL A 73 -0.16 1.19 10.79
N ALA A 74 -0.38 2.12 9.85
CA ALA A 74 -0.52 3.53 10.15
C ALA A 74 -1.75 3.83 11.03
N MET A 75 -2.88 3.14 10.81
CA MET A 75 -4.06 3.24 11.69
C MET A 75 -3.79 2.66 13.08
N ALA A 76 -3.08 1.54 13.18
CA ALA A 76 -2.69 0.94 14.45
C ALA A 76 -1.74 1.85 15.24
N LEU A 77 -0.79 2.50 14.56
CA LEU A 77 0.11 3.49 15.16
C LEU A 77 -0.65 4.75 15.61
N ARG A 78 -1.56 5.29 14.78
CA ARG A 78 -2.41 6.44 15.15
C ARG A 78 -3.29 6.15 16.36
N ARG A 79 -3.76 4.92 16.53
CA ARG A 79 -4.51 4.50 17.74
C ARG A 79 -3.68 4.56 19.02
N ARG A 80 -2.35 4.39 18.91
CA ARG A 80 -1.42 4.41 20.06
C ARG A 80 -0.74 5.78 20.24
N ALA A 81 -0.91 6.68 19.29
CA ALA A 81 -0.23 7.97 19.27
C ALA A 81 -0.98 9.02 20.09
N SER A 82 -0.30 9.62 21.06
CA SER A 82 -0.84 10.70 21.89
C SER A 82 -0.51 12.06 21.27
N GLY A 83 -1.24 12.48 20.25
CA GLY A 83 -1.24 13.88 19.80
C GLY A 83 -1.19 14.14 18.30
N PRO A 84 -1.62 15.34 17.86
CA PRO A 84 -1.81 15.68 16.45
C PRO A 84 -0.51 15.72 15.64
N ARG A 85 0.63 16.05 16.28
CA ARG A 85 1.94 16.05 15.62
C ARG A 85 2.38 14.64 15.23
N LEU A 86 2.20 13.67 16.13
CA LEU A 86 2.54 12.28 15.85
C LEU A 86 1.61 11.67 14.79
N HIS A 87 0.33 12.03 14.79
CA HIS A 87 -0.60 11.64 13.71
C HIS A 87 -0.16 12.13 12.33
N ARG A 88 0.34 13.38 12.24
CA ARG A 88 0.86 13.93 10.98
C ARG A 88 2.09 13.15 10.51
N TRP A 89 3.04 12.88 11.40
CA TRP A 89 4.23 12.10 11.05
C TRP A 89 3.90 10.68 10.60
N VAL A 90 3.02 9.98 11.31
CA VAL A 90 2.56 8.64 10.89
C VAL A 90 1.91 8.69 9.51
N THR A 91 1.13 9.72 9.21
CA THR A 91 0.50 9.88 7.89
C THR A 91 1.56 10.12 6.80
N ILE A 92 2.51 11.03 7.02
CA ILE A 92 3.58 11.32 6.06
C ILE A 92 4.40 10.06 5.77
N VAL A 93 4.84 9.36 6.81
CA VAL A 93 5.62 8.13 6.69
C VAL A 93 4.81 7.04 5.97
N ALA A 94 3.53 6.89 6.28
CA ALA A 94 2.67 5.93 5.61
C ALA A 94 2.53 6.22 4.11
N LEU A 95 2.34 7.47 3.72
CA LEU A 95 2.25 7.86 2.31
C LEU A 95 3.56 7.53 1.57
N MET A 96 4.71 7.86 2.14
CA MET A 96 6.00 7.51 1.55
C MET A 96 6.24 5.99 1.52
N ALA A 97 5.77 5.25 2.53
CA ALA A 97 5.94 3.80 2.59
C ALA A 97 5.19 3.06 1.46
N THR A 98 4.12 3.64 0.90
CA THR A 98 3.42 3.04 -0.24
C THR A 98 4.25 2.96 -1.52
N THR A 99 5.30 3.78 -1.67
CA THR A 99 6.17 3.78 -2.85
C THR A 99 7.36 2.83 -2.74
N LEU A 100 7.68 2.36 -1.53
CA LEU A 100 8.89 1.57 -1.24
C LEU A 100 9.07 0.27 -2.04
N PRO A 101 8.03 -0.56 -2.30
CA PRO A 101 8.23 -1.83 -3.01
C PRO A 101 8.85 -1.64 -4.40
N TRP A 102 8.48 -0.54 -5.07
CA TRP A 102 8.95 -0.22 -6.41
C TRP A 102 10.40 0.26 -6.42
N PHE A 103 10.80 1.01 -5.39
CA PHE A 103 12.20 1.35 -5.18
C PHE A 103 13.04 0.10 -4.95
N GLY A 104 12.59 -0.84 -4.11
CA GLY A 104 13.27 -2.12 -3.91
C GLY A 104 13.43 -2.93 -5.20
N LEU A 105 12.37 -3.01 -6.01
CA LEU A 105 12.40 -3.67 -7.32
C LEU A 105 13.35 -2.98 -8.31
N ALA A 106 13.35 -1.65 -8.35
CA ALA A 106 14.25 -0.88 -9.21
C ALA A 106 15.71 -1.06 -8.79
N THR A 107 16.01 -0.98 -7.49
CA THR A 107 17.35 -1.20 -6.95
C THR A 107 17.81 -2.63 -7.21
N ALA A 108 16.95 -3.63 -7.00
CA ALA A 108 17.28 -5.03 -7.29
C ALA A 108 17.65 -5.23 -8.77
N ARG A 109 16.99 -4.52 -9.69
CA ARG A 109 17.33 -4.54 -11.12
C ARG A 109 18.63 -3.81 -11.47
N MET A 110 19.16 -2.96 -10.60
CA MET A 110 20.44 -2.28 -10.80
C MET A 110 21.63 -3.08 -10.24
N MET A 111 21.37 -4.00 -9.30
CA MET A 111 22.40 -4.83 -8.66
C MET A 111 22.67 -6.15 -9.41
N VAL A 112 21.88 -6.46 -10.44
CA VAL A 112 22.01 -7.62 -11.34
C VAL A 112 22.39 -7.12 -12.72
#